data_AF-A0A955BD76-F1
#
_entry.id   AF-A0A955BD76-F1
#
_cell.length_a   1.000
_cell.length_b   1.000
_cell.length_c   1.000
_cell.angle_alpha   90.00
_cell.angle_beta   90.00
_cell.angle_gamma   90.00
#
_symmetry.space_group_name_H-M   'P 1'
#
loop_
_entity.id
_entity.type
_entity.pdbx_description
1 polymer ?
#
loop_
_entity_poly.entity_id
_entity_poly.type
_entity_poly.pdbx_seq_one_letter_code
_entity_poly.pdbx_strand_id
1 'polypeptide(L)'
;MVRLFLSLCLSLAALLIVSSSAFAVQPADRLAPATTKGFLSVDDMDELRARFNQTQLGELMNDPVMKPFTDDLKQQLENKLTQAGMRIGLTVQDLEGVYGGEVAMAVIQPNNDEKLHAMAMIVDVTGHLPQANELLAKVDRNMQQRNASRSQVAAAGIPMTVYTLPRKRGETETRTSILFLAKDQLVACDHLDTAKEIAARVAGMAAGPTLSTVVAYTQSMKRCEEASAGEAPQARWFIEPFGYAEVNRAANGGRKKRGTDMLKVLEHQGFDAIQGVGGWVWFKTDSHEVLHRSFVYAPPIALDNGQAVRERYRLAARMMQFPNQQPLTAQNWIPRELGTYVTFNWKMIDAFHYSETLVDELAGAEGVFADVLDGIKNDPTGPQVDLLNDLVAHFGERATVLGDAKLPVTPKSERLMFAIELTNAQAAQRTIDKAMSTDPNAKKRMFGNQVIWEIVNEEASEVPALQIDGGFGGFGDEPEEDEEKPVLPNSAVTVAHGHLLISSHVDFIVDLLKQVAAPDSLGQAADYQLVNRALEKLGADVESFRTFSRTDEAYRVTYELLKQNRMPESESMFGKMLNRMLGTGEKGVTREQEIDGSKMPGYDAVRRYLGPAGMYVHSYEDGWYIAGVLL
;
A
#
# COMPACT_ATOMS: atom_id res chain seq x y z
N MET A 1 -50.48 -34.04 46.07
CA MET A 1 -49.20 -33.30 46.08
C MET A 1 -48.07 -34.03 45.34
N VAL A 2 -47.86 -35.34 45.54
CA VAL A 2 -46.76 -36.09 44.88
C VAL A 2 -46.89 -36.21 43.35
N ARG A 3 -48.12 -36.31 42.81
CA ARG A 3 -48.36 -36.36 41.34
C ARG A 3 -48.20 -35.02 40.62
N LEU A 4 -48.37 -33.89 41.30
CA LEU A 4 -48.13 -32.57 40.68
C LEU A 4 -46.64 -32.21 40.65
N PHE A 5 -45.88 -32.68 41.65
CA PHE A 5 -44.43 -32.44 41.71
C PHE A 5 -43.65 -33.28 40.68
N LEU A 6 -44.06 -34.53 40.41
CA LEU A 6 -43.43 -35.35 39.38
C LEU A 6 -43.69 -34.83 37.95
N SER A 7 -44.88 -34.28 37.68
CA SER A 7 -45.17 -33.67 36.37
C SER A 7 -44.42 -32.37 36.16
N LEU A 8 -44.18 -31.57 37.21
CA LEU A 8 -43.41 -30.32 37.11
C LEU A 8 -41.91 -30.58 36.88
N CYS A 9 -41.35 -31.64 37.49
CA CYS A 9 -39.97 -32.06 37.27
C CYS A 9 -39.74 -32.70 35.88
N LEU A 10 -40.73 -33.41 35.31
CA LEU A 10 -40.63 -33.94 33.94
C LEU A 10 -40.80 -32.84 32.86
N SER A 11 -41.59 -31.80 33.12
CA SER A 11 -41.69 -30.65 32.20
C SER A 11 -40.49 -29.70 32.27
N LEU A 12 -39.75 -29.67 33.39
CA LEU A 12 -38.48 -28.93 33.48
C LEU A 12 -37.30 -29.73 32.89
N ALA A 13 -37.38 -31.06 32.85
CA ALA A 13 -36.37 -31.91 32.21
C ALA A 13 -36.51 -31.98 30.68
N ALA A 14 -37.71 -31.70 30.13
CA ALA A 14 -37.95 -31.66 28.68
C ALA A 14 -37.65 -30.29 28.03
N LEU A 15 -37.24 -29.29 28.82
CA LEU A 15 -36.69 -28.01 28.32
C LEU A 15 -35.15 -27.96 28.39
N LEU A 16 -34.49 -29.10 28.60
CA LEU A 16 -33.15 -29.33 28.09
C LEU A 16 -33.29 -29.74 26.62
N ILE A 17 -33.79 -28.81 25.80
CA ILE A 17 -33.30 -28.76 24.43
C ILE A 17 -31.82 -28.56 24.64
N VAL A 18 -31.04 -29.61 24.36
CA VAL A 18 -29.64 -29.45 24.01
C VAL A 18 -29.71 -28.47 22.85
N SER A 19 -29.57 -27.18 23.17
CA SER A 19 -29.05 -26.22 22.24
C SER A 19 -27.73 -26.85 21.86
N SER A 20 -27.72 -27.59 20.76
CA SER A 20 -26.51 -27.80 20.00
C SER A 20 -26.07 -26.39 19.69
N SER A 21 -25.27 -25.81 20.58
CA SER A 21 -24.35 -24.77 20.20
C SER A 21 -23.60 -25.41 19.05
N ALA A 22 -24.00 -25.08 17.81
CA ALA A 22 -23.15 -25.34 16.68
C ALA A 22 -21.81 -24.77 17.12
N PHE A 23 -20.83 -25.65 17.36
CA PHE A 23 -19.50 -25.20 17.75
C PHE A 23 -19.02 -24.45 16.52
N ALA A 24 -19.21 -23.12 16.51
CA ALA A 24 -18.64 -22.27 15.50
C ALA A 24 -17.14 -22.60 15.49
N VAL A 25 -16.62 -22.89 14.31
CA VAL A 25 -15.19 -23.15 14.15
C VAL A 25 -14.41 -21.95 14.71
N GLN A 26 -13.19 -22.19 15.17
CA GLN A 26 -12.37 -21.09 15.70
C GLN A 26 -12.11 -20.09 14.58
N PRO A 27 -12.26 -18.77 14.83
CA PRO A 27 -11.86 -17.73 13.90
C PRO A 27 -10.40 -17.88 13.47
N ALA A 28 -10.10 -17.57 12.21
CA ALA A 28 -8.79 -17.83 11.62
C ALA A 28 -7.66 -17.03 12.29
N ASP A 29 -7.94 -15.86 12.86
CA ASP A 29 -6.99 -15.06 13.65
C ASP A 29 -6.61 -15.70 15.00
N ARG A 30 -7.40 -16.65 15.50
CA ARG A 30 -7.07 -17.52 16.64
C ARG A 30 -6.36 -18.81 16.24
N LEU A 31 -6.28 -19.11 14.94
CA LEU A 31 -5.57 -20.25 14.40
C LEU A 31 -4.21 -19.86 13.82
N ALA A 32 -4.11 -18.66 13.23
CA ALA A 32 -2.88 -18.09 12.73
C ALA A 32 -1.92 -17.74 13.88
N PRO A 33 -0.61 -18.03 13.74
CA PRO A 33 0.38 -17.73 14.76
C PRO A 33 0.59 -16.23 14.94
N ALA A 34 1.08 -15.80 16.10
CA ALA A 34 1.41 -14.40 16.35
C ALA A 34 2.54 -13.85 15.45
N THR A 35 3.29 -14.71 14.76
CA THR A 35 4.29 -14.30 13.76
C THR A 35 3.68 -14.04 12.37
N THR A 36 2.36 -13.93 12.28
CA THR A 36 1.64 -13.51 11.08
C THR A 36 1.95 -12.04 10.77
N LYS A 37 2.47 -11.80 9.57
CA LYS A 37 2.88 -10.48 9.04
C LYS A 37 1.90 -9.90 8.03
N GLY A 38 1.02 -10.74 7.47
CA GLY A 38 -0.08 -10.33 6.62
C GLY A 38 -1.28 -11.22 6.85
N PHE A 39 -2.48 -10.66 6.86
CA PHE A 39 -3.72 -11.39 7.09
C PHE A 39 -4.86 -10.77 6.28
N LEU A 40 -5.67 -11.60 5.65
CA LEU A 40 -6.91 -11.24 4.99
C LEU A 40 -7.95 -12.28 5.38
N SER A 41 -9.13 -11.86 5.80
CA SER A 41 -10.23 -12.74 6.16
C SER A 41 -11.53 -12.17 5.61
N VAL A 42 -12.35 -13.07 5.08
CA VAL A 42 -13.69 -12.82 4.55
C VAL A 42 -14.62 -13.77 5.26
N ASP A 43 -15.57 -13.23 6.02
CA ASP A 43 -16.47 -14.04 6.84
C ASP A 43 -17.51 -14.80 6.00
N ASP A 44 -17.98 -14.18 4.92
CA ASP A 44 -18.91 -14.76 3.95
C ASP A 44 -18.48 -14.39 2.51
N MET A 45 -17.96 -15.38 1.79
CA MET A 45 -17.49 -15.22 0.41
C MET A 45 -18.64 -15.00 -0.59
N ASP A 46 -19.82 -15.56 -0.33
CA ASP A 46 -20.99 -15.37 -1.18
C ASP A 46 -21.56 -13.97 -1.01
N GLU A 47 -21.64 -13.46 0.23
CA GLU A 47 -22.02 -12.07 0.48
C GLU A 47 -21.00 -11.11 -0.12
N LEU A 48 -19.70 -11.31 0.11
CA LEU A 48 -18.64 -10.50 -0.51
C LEU A 48 -18.85 -10.40 -2.03
N ARG A 49 -19.02 -11.55 -2.71
CA ARG A 49 -19.22 -11.61 -4.16
C ARG A 49 -20.52 -10.92 -4.57
N ALA A 50 -21.61 -11.15 -3.85
CA ALA A 50 -22.91 -10.54 -4.15
C ALA A 50 -22.87 -9.02 -4.02
N ARG A 51 -22.24 -8.50 -2.95
CA ARG A 51 -22.07 -7.07 -2.70
C ARG A 51 -21.13 -6.43 -3.72
N PHE A 52 -19.98 -7.06 -3.98
CA PHE A 52 -19.03 -6.58 -4.98
C PHE A 52 -19.66 -6.49 -6.38
N ASN A 53 -20.44 -7.49 -6.79
CA ASN A 53 -21.12 -7.50 -8.10
C ASN A 53 -22.18 -6.41 -8.25
N GLN A 54 -22.69 -5.85 -7.16
CA GLN A 54 -23.63 -4.71 -7.19
C GLN A 54 -22.90 -3.36 -7.25
N THR A 55 -21.57 -3.35 -7.14
CA THR A 55 -20.80 -2.13 -7.33
C THR A 55 -20.60 -1.84 -8.82
N GLN A 56 -20.34 -0.60 -9.20
CA GLN A 56 -19.99 -0.22 -10.57
C GLN A 56 -18.72 -0.93 -11.05
N LEU A 57 -17.75 -1.19 -10.16
CA LEU A 57 -16.57 -2.00 -10.48
C LEU A 57 -16.96 -3.46 -10.78
N GLY A 58 -17.91 -4.02 -10.01
CA GLY A 58 -18.49 -5.33 -10.28
C GLY A 58 -19.26 -5.37 -11.61
N GLU A 59 -20.06 -4.33 -11.90
CA GLU A 59 -20.76 -4.18 -13.17
C GLU A 59 -19.79 -4.10 -14.35
N LEU A 60 -18.69 -3.35 -14.22
CA LEU A 60 -17.61 -3.30 -15.21
C LEU A 60 -17.05 -4.71 -15.49
N MET A 61 -16.69 -5.44 -14.44
CA MET A 61 -16.12 -6.78 -14.58
C MET A 61 -17.09 -7.78 -15.24
N ASN A 62 -18.40 -7.53 -15.13
CA ASN A 62 -19.46 -8.33 -15.75
C ASN A 62 -19.94 -7.77 -17.10
N ASP A 63 -19.48 -6.59 -17.53
CA ASP A 63 -19.87 -6.01 -18.82
C ASP A 63 -19.31 -6.85 -19.99
N PRO A 64 -20.11 -7.20 -21.01
CA PRO A 64 -19.65 -7.95 -22.18
C PRO A 64 -18.41 -7.37 -22.87
N VAL A 65 -18.17 -6.05 -22.78
CA VAL A 65 -17.01 -5.37 -23.33
C VAL A 65 -15.70 -5.79 -22.66
N MET A 66 -15.74 -6.21 -21.40
CA MET A 66 -14.58 -6.68 -20.63
C MET A 66 -14.25 -8.15 -20.90
N LYS A 67 -15.20 -8.94 -21.43
CA LYS A 67 -15.07 -10.39 -21.62
C LYS A 67 -13.76 -10.84 -22.30
N PRO A 68 -13.30 -10.20 -23.40
CA PRO A 68 -12.04 -10.59 -24.05
C PRO A 68 -10.83 -10.45 -23.12
N PHE A 69 -10.80 -9.41 -22.28
CA PHE A 69 -9.75 -9.19 -21.31
C PHE A 69 -9.87 -10.11 -20.11
N THR A 70 -11.07 -10.29 -19.54
CA THR A 70 -11.25 -11.12 -18.34
C THR A 70 -10.95 -12.59 -18.60
N ASP A 71 -11.35 -13.13 -19.77
CA ASP A 71 -11.04 -14.50 -20.18
C ASP A 71 -9.52 -14.69 -20.33
N ASP A 72 -8.85 -13.71 -20.93
CA ASP A 72 -7.39 -13.73 -21.13
C ASP A 72 -6.63 -13.54 -19.81
N LEU A 73 -7.04 -12.59 -18.97
CA LEU A 73 -6.49 -12.36 -17.64
C LEU A 73 -6.59 -13.63 -16.79
N LYS A 74 -7.73 -14.34 -16.84
CA LYS A 74 -7.88 -15.63 -16.15
C LYS A 74 -6.83 -16.62 -16.64
N GLN A 75 -6.64 -16.76 -17.95
CA GLN A 75 -5.62 -17.65 -18.51
C GLN A 75 -4.18 -17.21 -18.13
N GLN A 76 -3.88 -15.92 -18.16
CA GLN A 76 -2.59 -15.37 -17.72
C GLN A 76 -2.32 -15.67 -16.25
N LEU A 77 -3.31 -15.45 -15.38
CA LEU A 77 -3.22 -15.75 -13.96
C LEU A 77 -3.06 -17.26 -13.74
N GLU A 78 -3.84 -18.12 -14.39
CA GLU A 78 -3.69 -19.59 -14.32
C GLU A 78 -2.29 -20.04 -14.73
N ASN A 79 -1.76 -19.50 -15.83
CA ASN A 79 -0.40 -19.79 -16.30
C ASN A 79 0.65 -19.33 -15.28
N LYS A 80 0.52 -18.13 -14.73
CA LYS A 80 1.43 -17.60 -13.71
C LYS A 80 1.34 -18.36 -12.40
N LEU A 81 0.15 -18.70 -11.93
CA LEU A 81 -0.05 -19.56 -10.74
C LEU A 81 0.59 -20.93 -10.95
N THR A 82 0.56 -21.47 -12.17
CA THR A 82 1.22 -22.73 -12.56
C THR A 82 2.75 -22.60 -12.63
N GLN A 83 3.26 -21.46 -13.11
CA GLN A 83 4.69 -21.17 -13.24
C GLN A 83 5.34 -20.80 -11.89
N ALA A 84 4.77 -19.83 -11.18
CA ALA A 84 5.11 -19.41 -9.81
C ALA A 84 4.91 -20.56 -8.80
N GLY A 85 4.09 -21.55 -9.16
CA GLY A 85 3.87 -22.75 -8.37
C GLY A 85 3.28 -22.38 -7.02
N MET A 86 2.03 -21.90 -7.03
CA MET A 86 1.18 -21.70 -5.85
C MET A 86 1.56 -22.69 -4.74
N ARG A 87 2.27 -22.17 -3.74
CA ARG A 87 3.03 -22.98 -2.78
C ARG A 87 2.12 -23.86 -1.92
N ILE A 88 0.91 -23.36 -1.66
CA ILE A 88 -0.09 -24.03 -0.84
C ILE A 88 -0.94 -25.06 -1.60
N GLY A 89 -0.92 -25.09 -2.94
CA GLY A 89 -1.62 -26.11 -3.74
C GLY A 89 -3.14 -25.94 -3.96
N LEU A 90 -3.74 -24.85 -3.47
CA LEU A 90 -5.17 -24.49 -3.63
C LEU A 90 -5.32 -23.06 -4.15
N THR A 91 -6.28 -22.82 -5.05
CA THR A 91 -6.68 -21.47 -5.49
C THR A 91 -8.01 -21.06 -4.85
N VAL A 92 -8.32 -19.76 -4.80
CA VAL A 92 -9.63 -19.27 -4.33
C VAL A 92 -10.77 -19.81 -5.21
N GLN A 93 -10.53 -20.02 -6.51
CA GLN A 93 -11.52 -20.61 -7.41
C GLN A 93 -11.80 -22.08 -7.10
N ASP A 94 -10.81 -22.84 -6.64
CA ASP A 94 -11.00 -24.22 -6.22
C ASP A 94 -11.89 -24.35 -4.97
N LEU A 95 -12.06 -23.26 -4.20
CA LEU A 95 -12.90 -23.22 -3.00
C LEU A 95 -14.37 -22.93 -3.30
N GLU A 96 -14.75 -22.63 -4.55
CA GLU A 96 -16.14 -22.36 -4.91
C GLU A 96 -17.03 -23.56 -4.58
N GLY A 97 -18.04 -23.35 -3.72
CA GLY A 97 -18.91 -24.40 -3.21
C GLY A 97 -18.30 -25.28 -2.11
N VAL A 98 -17.10 -24.95 -1.61
CA VAL A 98 -16.41 -25.67 -0.52
C VAL A 98 -16.48 -24.91 0.80
N TYR A 99 -16.44 -23.58 0.77
CA TYR A 99 -16.57 -22.77 1.98
C TYR A 99 -18.01 -22.79 2.52
N GLY A 100 -18.14 -22.85 3.85
CA GLY A 100 -19.39 -22.65 4.59
C GLY A 100 -19.38 -21.46 5.54
N GLY A 101 -18.27 -20.72 5.58
CA GLY A 101 -18.04 -19.56 6.44
C GLY A 101 -16.70 -18.90 6.11
N GLU A 102 -15.95 -18.50 7.15
CA GLU A 102 -14.73 -17.71 7.02
C GLU A 102 -13.68 -18.34 6.08
N VAL A 103 -13.17 -17.54 5.15
CA VAL A 103 -12.00 -17.85 4.32
C VAL A 103 -10.90 -16.85 4.62
N ALA A 104 -9.76 -17.34 5.10
CA ALA A 104 -8.64 -16.50 5.50
C ALA A 104 -7.32 -16.91 4.84
N MET A 105 -6.49 -15.91 4.57
CA MET A 105 -5.10 -16.05 4.13
C MET A 105 -4.17 -15.38 5.13
N ALA A 106 -3.10 -16.07 5.51
CA ALA A 106 -2.06 -15.58 6.40
C ALA A 106 -0.68 -15.70 5.75
N VAL A 107 0.06 -14.61 5.76
CA VAL A 107 1.49 -14.53 5.43
C VAL A 107 2.25 -14.48 6.75
N ILE A 108 3.12 -15.46 6.98
CA ILE A 108 3.70 -15.78 8.28
C ILE A 108 5.22 -15.78 8.16
N GLN A 109 5.90 -15.28 9.19
CA GLN A 109 7.34 -15.40 9.36
C GLN A 109 7.62 -16.47 10.43
N PRO A 110 7.86 -17.74 10.08
CA PRO A 110 8.07 -18.80 11.06
C PRO A 110 9.19 -18.43 12.04
N ASN A 111 8.92 -18.55 13.35
CA ASN A 111 9.87 -18.22 14.42
C ASN A 111 10.42 -16.78 14.41
N ASN A 112 9.80 -15.85 13.66
CA ASN A 112 10.37 -14.52 13.34
C ASN A 112 11.78 -14.59 12.72
N ASP A 113 12.10 -15.68 12.00
CA ASP A 113 13.35 -15.80 11.26
C ASP A 113 13.21 -15.10 9.89
N GLU A 114 14.05 -14.08 9.63
CA GLU A 114 14.08 -13.33 8.36
C GLU A 114 14.31 -14.20 7.12
N LYS A 115 14.82 -15.42 7.29
CA LYS A 115 15.06 -16.36 6.18
C LYS A 115 13.88 -17.29 5.91
N LEU A 116 12.93 -17.37 6.83
CA LEU A 116 11.79 -18.27 6.72
C LEU A 116 10.54 -17.50 6.29
N HIS A 117 9.74 -18.17 5.49
CA HIS A 117 8.42 -17.69 5.09
C HIS A 117 7.41 -18.82 5.20
N ALA A 118 6.15 -18.48 5.42
CA ALA A 118 5.04 -19.38 5.27
C ALA A 118 3.80 -18.64 4.77
N MET A 119 2.99 -19.33 3.99
CA MET A 119 1.64 -18.93 3.64
C MET A 119 0.68 -20.02 4.12
N ALA A 120 -0.41 -19.60 4.75
CA ALA A 120 -1.49 -20.49 5.15
C ALA A 120 -2.83 -19.97 4.64
N MET A 121 -3.67 -20.88 4.17
CA MET A 121 -5.07 -20.67 3.84
C MET A 121 -5.89 -21.50 4.83
N ILE A 122 -6.87 -20.87 5.47
CA ILE A 122 -7.72 -21.45 6.50
C ILE A 122 -9.17 -21.24 6.03
N VAL A 123 -9.93 -22.32 5.91
CA VAL A 123 -11.27 -22.32 5.30
C VAL A 123 -12.22 -23.05 6.23
N ASP A 124 -13.23 -22.34 6.70
CA ASP A 124 -14.40 -22.95 7.31
C ASP A 124 -15.22 -23.67 6.23
N VAL A 125 -15.33 -24.99 6.36
CA VAL A 125 -16.10 -25.86 5.46
C VAL A 125 -17.34 -26.43 6.14
N THR A 126 -17.83 -25.78 7.19
CA THR A 126 -19.07 -26.16 7.89
C THR A 126 -20.20 -26.39 6.89
N GLY A 127 -20.86 -27.54 6.98
CA GLY A 127 -21.91 -27.94 6.05
C GLY A 127 -21.44 -28.42 4.66
N HIS A 128 -20.15 -28.34 4.35
CA HIS A 128 -19.56 -28.63 3.04
C HIS A 128 -18.44 -29.70 3.09
N LEU A 129 -18.40 -30.53 4.13
CA LEU A 129 -17.42 -31.62 4.28
C LEU A 129 -17.31 -32.55 3.05
N PRO A 130 -18.40 -33.00 2.39
CA PRO A 130 -18.28 -33.81 1.18
C PRO A 130 -17.51 -33.11 0.06
N GLN A 131 -17.81 -31.82 -0.19
CA GLN A 131 -17.17 -30.98 -1.19
C GLN A 131 -15.69 -30.73 -0.85
N ALA A 132 -15.38 -30.49 0.43
CA ALA A 132 -14.01 -30.35 0.91
C ALA A 132 -13.19 -31.64 0.67
N ASN A 133 -13.77 -32.82 0.93
CA ASN A 133 -13.11 -34.09 0.65
C ASN A 133 -12.92 -34.34 -0.86
N GLU A 134 -13.89 -33.96 -1.69
CA GLU A 134 -13.75 -34.02 -3.15
C GLU A 134 -12.63 -33.10 -3.66
N LEU A 135 -12.55 -31.89 -3.11
CA LEU A 135 -11.46 -30.96 -3.39
C LEU A 135 -10.11 -31.57 -3.01
N LEU A 136 -9.97 -32.15 -1.81
CA LEU A 136 -8.73 -32.83 -1.39
C LEU A 136 -8.36 -33.98 -2.34
N ALA A 137 -9.33 -34.75 -2.82
CA ALA A 137 -9.09 -35.80 -3.81
C ALA A 137 -8.66 -35.23 -5.18
N LYS A 138 -9.20 -34.08 -5.58
CA LYS A 138 -8.78 -33.34 -6.79
C LYS A 138 -7.34 -32.84 -6.64
N VAL A 139 -6.99 -32.26 -5.51
CA VAL A 139 -5.62 -31.80 -5.20
C VAL A 139 -4.64 -32.98 -5.24
N ASP A 140 -4.99 -34.13 -4.66
CA ASP A 140 -4.14 -35.32 -4.67
C ASP A 140 -3.82 -35.77 -6.11
N ARG A 141 -4.84 -35.85 -6.98
CA ARG A 141 -4.65 -36.17 -8.41
C ARG A 141 -3.78 -35.14 -9.11
N ASN A 142 -4.02 -33.84 -8.89
CA ASN A 142 -3.25 -32.77 -9.51
C ASN A 142 -1.78 -32.79 -9.07
N MET A 143 -1.51 -33.04 -7.79
CA MET A 143 -0.15 -33.12 -7.26
C MET A 143 0.61 -34.34 -7.81
N GLN A 144 -0.06 -35.48 -7.95
CA GLN A 144 0.52 -36.67 -8.60
C GLN A 144 0.87 -36.40 -10.08
N GLN A 145 0.00 -35.73 -10.84
CA GLN A 145 0.28 -35.34 -12.23
C GLN A 145 1.48 -34.40 -12.34
N ARG A 146 1.78 -33.63 -11.28
CA ARG A 146 2.95 -32.75 -11.18
C ARG A 146 4.20 -33.45 -10.64
N ASN A 147 4.18 -34.78 -10.51
CA ASN A 147 5.25 -35.61 -9.96
C ASN A 147 5.64 -35.22 -8.52
N ALA A 148 4.69 -34.73 -7.71
CA ALA A 148 4.95 -34.47 -6.30
C ALA A 148 5.11 -35.80 -5.54
N SER A 149 6.10 -35.87 -4.64
CA SER A 149 6.14 -36.96 -3.67
C SER A 149 5.10 -36.72 -2.58
N ARG A 150 4.35 -37.76 -2.23
CA ARG A 150 3.28 -37.73 -1.23
C ARG A 150 3.76 -38.41 0.05
N SER A 151 3.65 -37.75 1.18
CA SER A 151 3.84 -38.36 2.50
C SER A 151 2.70 -37.98 3.46
N GLN A 152 2.63 -38.70 4.57
CA GLN A 152 1.65 -38.47 5.63
C GLN A 152 2.41 -38.12 6.90
N VAL A 153 2.01 -37.03 7.54
CA VAL A 153 2.50 -36.60 8.85
C VAL A 153 1.30 -36.43 9.75
N ALA A 154 1.43 -36.70 11.05
CA ALA A 154 0.39 -36.41 12.02
C ALA A 154 0.90 -35.39 13.05
N ALA A 155 0.05 -34.45 13.42
CA ALA A 155 0.32 -33.51 14.51
C ALA A 155 -0.96 -33.29 15.31
N ALA A 156 -0.85 -33.27 16.65
CA ALA A 156 -2.01 -33.13 17.53
C ALA A 156 -3.17 -34.13 17.24
N GLY A 157 -2.84 -35.34 16.74
CA GLY A 157 -3.82 -36.35 16.34
C GLY A 157 -4.52 -36.09 15.00
N ILE A 158 -4.18 -35.01 14.28
CA ILE A 158 -4.71 -34.66 12.97
C ILE A 158 -3.77 -35.18 11.88
N PRO A 159 -4.24 -36.03 10.95
CA PRO A 159 -3.45 -36.45 9.80
C PRO A 159 -3.33 -35.30 8.79
N MET A 160 -2.14 -35.14 8.23
CA MET A 160 -1.78 -34.10 7.29
C MET A 160 -1.10 -34.74 6.08
N THR A 161 -1.54 -34.37 4.89
CA THR A 161 -0.89 -34.82 3.65
C THR A 161 0.14 -33.80 3.23
N VAL A 162 1.38 -34.25 3.02
CA VAL A 162 2.49 -33.41 2.57
C VAL A 162 2.83 -33.79 1.14
N TYR A 163 2.78 -32.81 0.25
CA TYR A 163 3.18 -32.90 -1.15
C TYR A 163 4.47 -32.11 -1.36
N THR A 164 5.52 -32.79 -1.82
CA THR A 164 6.81 -32.15 -2.14
C THR A 164 7.05 -32.22 -3.65
N LEU A 165 7.03 -31.06 -4.30
CA LEU A 165 7.26 -30.94 -5.74
C LEU A 165 8.76 -30.97 -6.06
N PRO A 166 9.15 -31.57 -7.19
CA PRO A 166 10.55 -31.54 -7.62
C PRO A 166 10.99 -30.10 -7.89
N ARG A 167 12.25 -29.79 -7.53
CA ARG A 167 12.88 -28.50 -7.79
C ARG A 167 12.99 -28.27 -9.30
N LYS A 168 12.59 -27.09 -9.78
CA LYS A 168 12.89 -26.66 -11.16
C LYS A 168 14.29 -26.02 -11.21
N ARG A 169 14.88 -25.97 -12.41
CA ARG A 169 16.18 -25.32 -12.66
C ARG A 169 16.10 -23.85 -12.21
N GLY A 170 16.98 -23.46 -11.28
CA GLY A 170 17.04 -22.09 -10.74
C GLY A 170 16.36 -21.90 -9.38
N GLU A 171 15.57 -22.86 -8.90
CA GLU A 171 14.94 -22.78 -7.56
C GLU A 171 15.94 -23.17 -6.47
N THR A 172 16.04 -22.37 -5.41
CA THR A 172 16.91 -22.63 -4.25
C THR A 172 16.26 -23.57 -3.22
N GLU A 173 14.94 -23.68 -3.23
CA GLU A 173 14.16 -24.45 -2.26
C GLU A 173 13.18 -25.40 -2.93
N THR A 174 12.79 -26.44 -2.19
CA THR A 174 11.79 -27.41 -2.63
C THR A 174 10.40 -26.92 -2.25
N ARG A 175 9.48 -26.87 -3.22
CA ARG A 175 8.11 -26.44 -2.96
C ARG A 175 7.33 -27.54 -2.24
N THR A 176 6.78 -27.21 -1.09
CA THR A 176 5.98 -28.12 -0.28
C THR A 176 4.59 -27.55 -0.07
N SER A 177 3.57 -28.40 -0.14
CA SER A 177 2.17 -28.08 0.18
C SER A 177 1.69 -29.09 1.22
N ILE A 178 1.15 -28.61 2.32
CA ILE A 178 0.63 -29.38 3.44
C ILE A 178 -0.86 -29.10 3.56
N LEU A 179 -1.69 -30.15 3.46
CA LEU A 179 -3.14 -30.04 3.60
C LEU A 179 -3.65 -30.92 4.74
N PHE A 180 -4.60 -30.39 5.52
CA PHE A 180 -5.39 -31.17 6.47
C PHE A 180 -6.82 -30.64 6.57
N LEU A 181 -7.73 -31.52 6.98
CA LEU A 181 -9.12 -31.21 7.27
C LEU A 181 -9.46 -31.76 8.66
N ALA A 182 -9.85 -30.90 9.59
CA ALA A 182 -10.21 -31.30 10.95
C ALA A 182 -11.20 -30.31 11.58
N LYS A 183 -12.23 -30.81 12.27
CA LYS A 183 -13.26 -29.99 12.93
C LYS A 183 -13.81 -28.87 12.01
N ASP A 184 -14.21 -29.27 10.81
CA ASP A 184 -14.74 -28.37 9.76
C ASP A 184 -13.80 -27.24 9.33
N GLN A 185 -12.50 -27.36 9.63
CA GLN A 185 -11.44 -26.46 9.16
C GLN A 185 -10.57 -27.18 8.14
N LEU A 186 -10.62 -26.72 6.88
CA LEU A 186 -9.68 -27.08 5.82
C LEU A 186 -8.51 -26.10 5.84
N VAL A 187 -7.29 -26.61 5.98
CA VAL A 187 -6.08 -25.79 6.02
C VAL A 187 -5.11 -26.26 4.96
N ALA A 188 -4.57 -25.31 4.19
CA ALA A 188 -3.45 -25.51 3.27
C ALA A 188 -2.31 -24.57 3.65
N CYS A 189 -1.10 -25.11 3.79
CA CYS A 189 0.08 -24.34 4.20
C CYS A 189 1.32 -24.81 3.43
N ASP A 190 2.32 -23.96 3.22
CA ASP A 190 3.56 -24.32 2.53
C ASP A 190 4.76 -24.57 3.47
N HIS A 191 4.55 -24.47 4.79
CA HIS A 191 5.56 -24.71 5.81
C HIS A 191 5.06 -25.70 6.87
N LEU A 192 5.76 -26.84 7.02
CA LEU A 192 5.27 -27.96 7.83
C LEU A 192 5.08 -27.59 9.30
N ASP A 193 6.04 -26.92 9.93
CA ASP A 193 5.92 -26.63 11.37
C ASP A 193 4.83 -25.60 11.67
N THR A 194 4.61 -24.64 10.77
CA THR A 194 3.47 -23.71 10.85
C THR A 194 2.16 -24.46 10.70
N ALA A 195 2.07 -25.41 9.76
CA ALA A 195 0.88 -26.24 9.59
C ALA A 195 0.59 -27.08 10.86
N LYS A 196 1.62 -27.64 11.50
CA LYS A 196 1.47 -28.38 12.78
C LYS A 196 0.98 -27.48 13.91
N GLU A 197 1.46 -26.24 13.96
CA GLU A 197 1.05 -25.24 14.96
C GLU A 197 -0.43 -24.89 14.79
N ILE A 198 -0.88 -24.64 13.56
CA ILE A 198 -2.30 -24.41 13.24
C ILE A 198 -3.13 -25.65 13.59
N ALA A 199 -2.68 -26.86 13.23
CA ALA A 199 -3.37 -28.10 13.56
C ALA A 199 -3.52 -28.30 15.08
N ALA A 200 -2.49 -27.98 15.87
CA ALA A 200 -2.57 -28.02 17.33
C ALA A 200 -3.66 -27.09 17.88
N ARG A 201 -3.81 -25.88 17.33
CA ARG A 201 -4.88 -24.94 17.71
C ARG A 201 -6.27 -25.43 17.31
N VAL A 202 -6.40 -25.99 16.10
CA VAL A 202 -7.65 -26.65 15.66
C VAL A 202 -8.02 -27.80 16.61
N ALA A 203 -7.03 -28.59 17.06
CA ALA A 203 -7.25 -29.64 18.05
C ALA A 203 -7.69 -29.10 19.43
N GLY A 204 -7.56 -27.80 19.70
CA GLY A 204 -7.85 -27.16 20.98
C GLY A 204 -6.67 -27.20 21.94
N MET A 205 -5.46 -27.49 21.45
CA MET A 205 -4.22 -27.47 22.23
C MET A 205 -3.63 -26.07 22.25
N ALA A 206 -3.00 -25.70 23.36
CA ALA A 206 -2.21 -24.48 23.43
C ALA A 206 -0.96 -24.62 22.54
N ALA A 207 -0.82 -23.73 21.56
CA ALA A 207 0.30 -23.72 20.62
C ALA A 207 0.91 -22.31 20.51
N GLY A 208 1.17 -21.67 21.66
CA GLY A 208 1.71 -20.31 21.71
C GLY A 208 0.73 -19.20 21.29
N PRO A 209 1.20 -17.94 21.26
CA PRO A 209 0.38 -16.77 20.93
C PRO A 209 -0.12 -16.78 19.48
N THR A 210 -1.30 -16.19 19.25
CA THR A 210 -1.98 -16.12 17.95
C THR A 210 -2.00 -14.70 17.41
N LEU A 211 -2.37 -14.52 16.14
CA LEU A 211 -2.58 -13.19 15.57
C LEU A 211 -3.54 -12.34 16.41
N SER A 212 -4.62 -12.95 16.93
CA SER A 212 -5.58 -12.27 17.82
C SER A 212 -5.00 -11.75 19.14
N THR A 213 -3.74 -12.07 19.46
CA THR A 213 -3.01 -11.56 20.63
C THR A 213 -1.95 -10.50 20.27
N VAL A 214 -1.71 -10.26 18.97
CA VAL A 214 -0.77 -9.24 18.50
C VAL A 214 -1.38 -7.86 18.74
N VAL A 215 -0.70 -7.02 19.52
CA VAL A 215 -1.23 -5.71 19.94
C VAL A 215 -1.61 -4.85 18.73
N ALA A 216 -0.73 -4.74 17.72
CA ALA A 216 -1.00 -3.94 16.53
C ALA A 216 -2.25 -4.41 15.76
N TYR A 217 -2.46 -5.73 15.67
CA TYR A 217 -3.67 -6.31 15.08
C TYR A 217 -4.90 -5.93 15.89
N THR A 218 -4.89 -6.22 17.20
CA THR A 218 -6.03 -6.00 18.09
C THR A 218 -6.42 -4.52 18.18
N GLN A 219 -5.46 -3.61 18.28
CA GLN A 219 -5.74 -2.17 18.30
C GLN A 219 -6.34 -1.69 16.98
N SER A 220 -5.79 -2.16 15.84
CA SER A 220 -6.32 -1.79 14.52
C SER A 220 -7.75 -2.29 14.30
N MET A 221 -8.01 -3.55 14.65
CA MET A 221 -9.36 -4.15 14.54
C MET A 221 -10.35 -3.43 15.45
N LYS A 222 -10.00 -3.23 16.73
CA LYS A 222 -10.85 -2.54 17.72
C LYS A 222 -11.23 -1.15 17.25
N ARG A 223 -10.27 -0.37 16.74
CA ARG A 223 -10.53 1.00 16.26
C ARG A 223 -11.48 1.02 15.07
N CYS A 224 -11.32 0.09 14.13
CA CYS A 224 -12.19 -0.02 12.97
C CYS A 224 -13.60 -0.46 13.38
N GLU A 225 -13.72 -1.45 14.29
CA GLU A 225 -14.99 -1.93 14.83
C GLU A 225 -15.78 -0.83 15.53
N GLU A 226 -15.15 -0.10 16.46
CA GLU A 226 -15.77 1.02 17.18
C GLU A 226 -16.31 2.09 16.24
N ALA A 227 -15.57 2.37 15.15
CA ALA A 227 -15.98 3.36 14.15
C ALA A 227 -17.10 2.85 13.22
N SER A 228 -17.32 1.53 13.13
CA SER A 228 -18.29 0.92 12.22
C SER A 228 -19.73 0.93 12.73
N ALA A 229 -19.96 1.37 13.97
CA ALA A 229 -21.30 1.46 14.58
C ALA A 229 -22.14 0.16 14.50
N GLY A 230 -21.47 -1.00 14.47
CA GLY A 230 -22.10 -2.32 14.42
C GLY A 230 -22.37 -2.86 13.01
N GLU A 231 -21.99 -2.15 11.94
CA GLU A 231 -22.07 -2.69 10.58
C GLU A 231 -20.99 -3.76 10.36
N ALA A 232 -21.39 -4.94 9.92
CA ALA A 232 -20.48 -6.04 9.62
C ALA A 232 -19.76 -5.82 8.26
N PRO A 233 -18.43 -5.92 8.19
CA PRO A 233 -17.68 -5.78 6.95
C PRO A 233 -17.75 -7.05 6.10
N GLN A 234 -17.52 -6.92 4.79
CA GLN A 234 -17.30 -8.11 3.95
C GLN A 234 -15.86 -8.63 4.04
N ALA A 235 -14.89 -7.79 4.42
CA ALA A 235 -13.50 -8.23 4.59
C ALA A 235 -12.77 -7.48 5.72
N ARG A 236 -11.87 -8.19 6.41
CA ARG A 236 -10.92 -7.65 7.39
C ARG A 236 -9.49 -8.00 6.97
N TRP A 237 -8.56 -7.06 7.13
CA TRP A 237 -7.17 -7.25 6.73
C TRP A 237 -6.18 -6.61 7.72
N PHE A 238 -4.95 -7.13 7.73
CA PHE A 238 -3.86 -6.63 8.54
C PHE A 238 -2.51 -6.89 7.86
N ILE A 239 -1.57 -5.95 8.02
CA ILE A 239 -0.16 -6.13 7.66
C ILE A 239 0.73 -5.57 8.77
N GLU A 240 1.87 -6.21 9.01
CA GLU A 240 3.01 -5.65 9.72
C GLU A 240 4.04 -5.25 8.64
N PRO A 241 4.19 -3.96 8.28
CA PRO A 241 4.82 -3.57 7.01
C PRO A 241 6.24 -4.10 6.80
N PHE A 242 7.11 -4.01 7.81
CA PHE A 242 8.50 -4.47 7.73
C PHE A 242 8.59 -5.98 7.67
N GLY A 243 7.92 -6.69 8.58
CA GLY A 243 7.83 -8.14 8.58
C GLY A 243 7.21 -8.70 7.29
N TYR A 244 6.19 -8.04 6.72
CA TYR A 244 5.59 -8.43 5.45
C TYR A 244 6.58 -8.28 4.29
N ALA A 245 7.34 -7.19 4.26
CA ALA A 245 8.39 -6.97 3.27
C ALA A 245 9.51 -8.02 3.38
N GLU A 246 9.94 -8.36 4.60
CA GLU A 246 10.94 -9.41 4.85
C GLU A 246 10.43 -10.81 4.46
N VAL A 247 9.18 -11.17 4.80
CA VAL A 247 8.59 -12.46 4.38
C VAL A 247 8.52 -12.55 2.85
N ASN A 248 8.15 -11.47 2.16
CA ASN A 248 8.17 -11.44 0.70
C ASN A 248 9.59 -11.53 0.13
N ARG A 249 10.59 -10.92 0.77
CA ARG A 249 12.00 -11.04 0.38
C ARG A 249 12.50 -12.48 0.54
N ALA A 250 12.21 -13.12 1.66
CA ALA A 250 12.49 -14.53 1.90
C ALA A 250 11.80 -15.42 0.85
N ALA A 251 10.51 -15.18 0.58
CA ALA A 251 9.75 -15.91 -0.44
C ALA A 251 10.38 -15.78 -1.82
N ASN A 252 11.01 -14.66 -2.15
CA ASN A 252 11.68 -14.46 -3.44
C ASN A 252 13.16 -14.91 -3.43
N GLY A 253 13.54 -15.81 -2.51
CA GLY A 253 14.86 -16.44 -2.46
C GLY A 253 15.92 -15.64 -1.70
N GLY A 254 15.51 -14.63 -0.92
CA GLY A 254 16.40 -13.88 -0.02
C GLY A 254 17.49 -13.05 -0.71
N ARG A 255 17.42 -12.88 -2.04
CA ARG A 255 18.42 -12.11 -2.80
C ARG A 255 18.27 -10.62 -2.46
N LYS A 256 19.30 -10.06 -1.83
CA LYS A 256 19.44 -8.61 -1.67
C LYS A 256 19.58 -7.99 -3.07
N LYS A 257 18.75 -6.99 -3.37
CA LYS A 257 18.94 -6.16 -4.57
C LYS A 257 20.31 -5.46 -4.48
N ARG A 258 20.97 -5.24 -5.62
CA ARG A 258 22.17 -4.39 -5.67
C ARG A 258 21.78 -2.96 -5.27
N GLY A 259 22.61 -2.29 -4.47
CA GLY A 259 22.36 -0.93 -3.95
C GLY A 259 21.87 -0.92 -2.50
N THR A 260 21.51 0.28 -2.03
CA THR A 260 21.09 0.53 -0.64
C THR A 260 19.80 -0.21 -0.29
N ASP A 261 19.83 -0.97 0.82
CA ASP A 261 18.64 -1.66 1.33
C ASP A 261 17.71 -0.66 2.03
N MET A 262 16.84 -0.05 1.25
CA MET A 262 15.90 0.96 1.75
C MET A 262 15.02 0.46 2.90
N LEU A 263 14.71 -0.84 2.95
CA LEU A 263 13.91 -1.39 4.06
C LEU A 263 14.70 -1.30 5.37
N LYS A 264 15.99 -1.65 5.34
CA LYS A 264 16.87 -1.55 6.51
C LYS A 264 17.18 -0.09 6.87
N VAL A 265 17.36 0.79 5.88
CA VAL A 265 17.51 2.24 6.14
C VAL A 265 16.29 2.79 6.87
N LEU A 266 15.08 2.51 6.39
CA LEU A 266 13.86 3.00 7.05
C LEU A 266 13.70 2.40 8.46
N GLU A 267 14.05 1.12 8.66
CA GLU A 267 14.05 0.46 9.97
C GLU A 267 15.03 1.13 10.94
N HIS A 268 16.26 1.40 10.51
CA HIS A 268 17.28 2.08 11.31
C HIS A 268 16.87 3.51 11.65
N GLN A 269 16.23 4.22 10.70
CA GLN A 269 15.70 5.57 10.85
C GLN A 269 14.40 5.68 11.67
N GLY A 270 13.96 4.58 12.29
CA GLY A 270 12.86 4.59 13.24
C GLY A 270 11.46 4.44 12.66
N PHE A 271 11.34 4.17 11.35
CA PHE A 271 10.02 3.99 10.71
C PHE A 271 9.36 2.65 11.11
N ASP A 272 10.11 1.74 11.74
CA ASP A 272 9.60 0.57 12.47
C ASP A 272 8.63 0.93 13.61
N ALA A 273 8.54 2.23 13.96
CA ALA A 273 7.45 2.76 14.77
C ALA A 273 6.06 2.40 14.23
N ILE A 274 5.90 2.18 12.91
CA ILE A 274 4.67 1.62 12.34
C ILE A 274 4.66 0.10 12.56
N GLN A 275 3.98 -0.31 13.63
CA GLN A 275 3.94 -1.71 14.06
C GLN A 275 2.85 -2.52 13.35
N GLY A 276 1.86 -1.87 12.73
CA GLY A 276 0.88 -2.55 11.93
C GLY A 276 -0.14 -1.62 11.28
N VAL A 277 -0.74 -2.10 10.20
CA VAL A 277 -1.86 -1.44 9.53
C VAL A 277 -2.95 -2.47 9.34
N GLY A 278 -4.16 -2.17 9.79
CA GLY A 278 -5.30 -3.06 9.60
C GLY A 278 -6.57 -2.29 9.29
N GLY A 279 -7.53 -2.97 8.69
CA GLY A 279 -8.76 -2.33 8.27
C GLY A 279 -9.86 -3.27 7.88
N TRP A 280 -11.04 -2.69 7.73
CA TRP A 280 -12.29 -3.32 7.34
C TRP A 280 -12.78 -2.71 6.04
N VAL A 281 -13.41 -3.53 5.19
CA VAL A 281 -13.90 -3.12 3.87
C VAL A 281 -15.35 -3.55 3.71
N TRP A 282 -16.16 -2.62 3.19
CA TRP A 282 -17.53 -2.85 2.77
C TRP A 282 -17.66 -2.59 1.28
N PHE A 283 -18.40 -3.46 0.60
CA PHE A 283 -18.81 -3.27 -0.79
C PHE A 283 -20.30 -3.00 -0.81
N LYS A 284 -20.72 -2.05 -1.64
CA LYS A 284 -22.11 -1.67 -1.85
C LYS A 284 -22.90 -1.49 -0.54
N THR A 285 -22.57 -0.43 0.18
CA THR A 285 -23.42 0.10 1.26
C THR A 285 -24.55 0.96 0.68
N ASP A 286 -25.46 1.46 1.51
CA ASP A 286 -26.57 2.31 1.06
C ASP A 286 -26.12 3.58 0.32
N SER A 287 -24.92 4.09 0.62
CA SER A 287 -24.42 5.35 0.06
C SER A 287 -23.01 5.29 -0.55
N HIS A 288 -22.40 4.11 -0.61
CA HIS A 288 -21.01 3.97 -1.10
C HIS A 288 -20.85 2.67 -1.90
N GLU A 289 -20.10 2.75 -2.99
CA GLU A 289 -19.64 1.61 -3.78
C GLU A 289 -18.60 0.80 -3.01
N VAL A 290 -17.65 1.50 -2.39
CA VAL A 290 -16.68 0.93 -1.44
C VAL A 290 -16.58 1.86 -0.26
N LEU A 291 -16.62 1.31 0.95
CA LEU A 291 -16.25 1.99 2.18
C LEU A 291 -15.08 1.22 2.78
N HIS A 292 -14.04 1.92 3.21
CA HIS A 292 -12.99 1.31 4.01
C HIS A 292 -12.70 2.14 5.25
N ARG A 293 -12.42 1.43 6.34
CA ARG A 293 -11.92 2.00 7.59
C ARG A 293 -10.61 1.31 7.91
N SER A 294 -9.58 2.06 8.22
CA SER A 294 -8.25 1.52 8.50
C SER A 294 -7.60 2.28 9.65
N PHE A 295 -6.69 1.60 10.33
CA PHE A 295 -5.88 2.20 11.37
C PHE A 295 -4.43 1.79 11.18
N VAL A 296 -3.56 2.79 11.17
CA VAL A 296 -2.11 2.62 11.22
C VAL A 296 -1.73 2.71 12.69
N TYR A 297 -1.39 1.58 13.31
CA TYR A 297 -0.92 1.54 14.70
C TYR A 297 0.58 1.85 14.75
N ALA A 298 0.89 3.00 15.34
CA ALA A 298 2.24 3.52 15.48
C ALA A 298 2.40 4.24 16.84
N PRO A 299 2.45 3.47 17.94
CA PRO A 299 2.47 4.02 19.30
C PRO A 299 3.75 4.81 19.57
N PRO A 300 3.72 5.78 20.50
CA PRO A 300 4.92 6.49 20.91
C PRO A 300 5.94 5.53 21.52
N ILE A 301 7.22 5.85 21.37
CA ILE A 301 8.30 5.11 22.02
C ILE A 301 8.16 5.26 23.55
N ALA A 302 8.20 4.14 24.27
CA ALA A 302 8.31 4.15 25.73
C ALA A 302 9.78 4.41 26.13
N LEU A 303 10.01 5.28 27.11
CA LEU A 303 11.28 5.36 27.83
C LEU A 303 11.48 4.06 28.62
N ASP A 304 12.73 3.70 28.90
CA ASP A 304 13.11 2.52 29.70
C ASP A 304 12.45 2.46 31.10
N ASN A 305 11.85 3.56 31.56
CA ASN A 305 11.13 3.67 32.83
C ASN A 305 9.58 3.63 32.69
N GLY A 306 9.05 3.30 31.50
CA GLY A 306 7.62 3.21 31.23
C GLY A 306 6.90 4.55 31.04
N GLN A 307 7.62 5.68 30.98
CA GLN A 307 7.04 6.98 30.58
C GLN A 307 7.14 7.13 29.06
N ALA A 308 6.16 7.73 28.39
CA ALA A 308 6.33 8.09 26.99
C ALA A 308 7.46 9.13 26.84
N VAL A 309 8.31 8.97 25.82
CA VAL A 309 9.30 10.00 25.44
C VAL A 309 8.53 11.31 25.11
N ARG A 310 9.10 12.49 25.39
CA ARG A 310 8.50 13.78 24.96
C ARG A 310 8.27 13.83 23.44
N GLU A 311 9.12 13.13 22.68
CA GLU A 311 9.05 12.99 21.23
C GLU A 311 8.50 11.61 20.87
N ARG A 312 7.48 11.58 20.01
CA ARG A 312 6.72 10.37 19.66
C ARG A 312 7.59 9.28 19.00
N TYR A 313 8.57 9.67 18.19
CA TYR A 313 9.40 8.77 17.36
C TYR A 313 10.91 9.08 17.47
N ARG A 314 11.76 8.19 16.96
CA ARG A 314 13.23 8.35 16.92
C ARG A 314 13.69 8.77 15.52
N LEU A 315 14.80 9.50 15.44
CA LEU A 315 15.48 9.83 14.17
C LEU A 315 14.51 10.42 13.12
N ALA A 316 14.68 10.09 11.84
CA ALA A 316 13.87 10.64 10.76
C ALA A 316 12.39 10.24 10.82
N ALA A 317 12.00 9.20 11.55
CA ALA A 317 10.57 8.91 11.77
C ALA A 317 9.82 10.05 12.48
N ARG A 318 10.53 10.97 13.16
CA ARG A 318 9.95 12.20 13.72
C ARG A 318 9.39 13.16 12.67
N MET A 319 9.70 12.94 11.39
CA MET A 319 9.05 13.62 10.27
C MET A 319 7.56 13.31 10.18
N MET A 320 7.08 12.18 10.73
CA MET A 320 5.67 11.77 10.67
C MET A 320 4.78 12.54 11.68
N GLN A 321 4.84 13.87 11.64
CA GLN A 321 4.07 14.77 12.49
C GLN A 321 3.00 15.50 11.68
N PHE A 322 1.81 14.91 11.64
CA PHE A 322 0.67 15.41 10.89
C PHE A 322 -0.42 15.91 11.83
N PRO A 323 -0.44 17.19 12.24
CA PRO A 323 -1.40 17.70 13.21
C PRO A 323 -2.83 17.72 12.65
N ASN A 324 -3.84 17.49 13.49
CA ASN A 324 -5.23 17.67 13.08
C ASN A 324 -5.57 19.17 13.14
N GLN A 325 -6.15 19.72 12.08
CA GLN A 325 -6.68 21.08 12.04
C GLN A 325 -8.11 21.10 11.47
N GLN A 326 -8.85 22.19 11.70
CA GLN A 326 -10.21 22.38 11.21
C GLN A 326 -10.27 22.39 9.66
N PRO A 327 -11.44 22.07 9.06
CA PRO A 327 -11.49 21.23 7.89
C PRO A 327 -10.57 21.64 6.75
N LEU A 328 -9.83 20.66 6.23
CA LEU A 328 -8.94 20.83 5.09
C LEU A 328 -9.76 20.93 3.79
N THR A 329 -10.32 22.11 3.53
CA THR A 329 -11.10 22.39 2.30
C THR A 329 -10.20 22.80 1.14
N ALA A 330 -10.61 22.50 -0.10
CA ALA A 330 -9.89 22.93 -1.30
C ALA A 330 -9.56 24.43 -1.27
N GLN A 331 -8.30 24.79 -1.55
CA GLN A 331 -7.92 26.19 -1.68
C GLN A 331 -8.62 26.82 -2.89
N ASN A 332 -8.97 28.11 -2.80
CA ASN A 332 -9.78 28.78 -3.84
C ASN A 332 -9.09 28.90 -5.21
N TRP A 333 -7.77 28.76 -5.26
CA TRP A 333 -6.97 28.80 -6.49
C TRP A 333 -6.81 27.42 -7.14
N ILE A 334 -7.35 26.36 -6.53
CA ILE A 334 -7.29 25.00 -7.10
C ILE A 334 -8.30 24.88 -8.25
N PRO A 335 -7.86 24.53 -9.47
CA PRO A 335 -8.74 24.43 -10.62
C PRO A 335 -9.71 23.26 -10.46
N ARG A 336 -10.89 23.40 -11.05
CA ARG A 336 -11.94 22.37 -11.04
C ARG A 336 -11.46 21.06 -11.67
N GLU A 337 -10.72 21.13 -12.78
CA GLU A 337 -10.30 19.98 -13.58
C GLU A 337 -8.97 19.40 -13.07
N LEU A 338 -9.05 18.37 -12.23
CA LEU A 338 -7.92 17.61 -11.69
C LEU A 338 -8.31 16.14 -11.53
N GLY A 339 -7.34 15.23 -11.66
CA GLY A 339 -7.54 13.81 -11.37
C GLY A 339 -7.45 13.51 -9.88
N THR A 340 -6.52 14.15 -9.17
CA THR A 340 -6.26 13.91 -7.75
C THR A 340 -5.93 15.23 -7.03
N TYR A 341 -6.49 15.37 -5.83
CA TYR A 341 -6.22 16.44 -4.88
C TYR A 341 -6.00 15.83 -3.50
N VAL A 342 -4.82 16.05 -2.93
CA VAL A 342 -4.49 15.66 -1.55
C VAL A 342 -4.03 16.90 -0.82
N THR A 343 -4.58 17.17 0.35
CA THR A 343 -4.12 18.27 1.20
C THR A 343 -3.96 17.74 2.62
N PHE A 344 -2.92 18.19 3.30
CA PHE A 344 -2.59 17.68 4.62
C PHE A 344 -1.79 18.69 5.42
N ASN A 345 -1.88 18.56 6.74
CA ASN A 345 -1.06 19.32 7.66
C ASN A 345 0.17 18.52 8.03
N TRP A 346 1.31 19.17 8.04
CA TRP A 346 2.61 18.57 8.29
C TRP A 346 3.51 19.61 8.95
N LYS A 347 4.16 19.24 10.05
CA LYS A 347 5.19 20.10 10.65
C LYS A 347 6.46 20.10 9.78
N MET A 348 6.41 20.80 8.66
CA MET A 348 7.43 20.72 7.59
C MET A 348 8.79 21.24 8.05
N ILE A 349 8.84 22.26 8.91
CA ILE A 349 10.09 22.77 9.48
C ILE A 349 10.77 21.67 10.31
N ASP A 350 10.05 21.09 11.26
CA ASP A 350 10.55 19.97 12.08
C ASP A 350 10.94 18.78 11.19
N ALA A 351 10.12 18.45 10.20
CA ALA A 351 10.40 17.35 9.28
C ALA A 351 11.66 17.58 8.44
N PHE A 352 11.94 18.81 8.01
CA PHE A 352 13.18 19.13 7.33
C PHE A 352 14.38 18.86 8.23
N HIS A 353 14.34 19.31 9.48
CA HIS A 353 15.40 19.06 10.45
C HIS A 353 15.59 17.56 10.74
N TYR A 354 14.50 16.82 10.96
CA TYR A 354 14.60 15.38 11.24
C TYR A 354 15.01 14.56 10.02
N SER A 355 14.95 15.11 8.80
CA SER A 355 15.41 14.41 7.59
C SER A 355 16.93 14.23 7.52
N GLU A 356 17.69 15.02 8.30
CA GLU A 356 19.16 14.98 8.38
C GLU A 356 19.69 13.54 8.54
N THR A 357 19.17 12.81 9.54
CA THR A 357 19.67 11.46 9.84
C THR A 357 19.35 10.45 8.74
N LEU A 358 18.27 10.66 7.99
CA LEU A 358 17.92 9.82 6.85
C LEU A 358 18.80 10.13 5.64
N VAL A 359 19.07 11.40 5.37
CA VAL A 359 19.96 11.80 4.28
C VAL A 359 21.38 11.29 4.53
N ASP A 360 21.89 11.45 5.75
CA ASP A 360 23.21 10.96 6.14
C ASP A 360 23.33 9.43 6.03
N GLU A 361 22.31 8.67 6.46
CA GLU A 361 22.31 7.22 6.28
C GLU A 361 22.26 6.81 4.80
N LEU A 362 21.48 7.52 3.98
CA LEU A 362 21.43 7.28 2.54
C LEU A 362 22.75 7.59 1.83
N ALA A 363 23.44 8.64 2.26
CA ALA A 363 24.76 9.01 1.77
C ALA A 363 25.88 8.10 2.32
N GLY A 364 25.61 7.34 3.38
CA GLY A 364 26.56 6.42 4.01
C GLY A 364 27.61 7.11 4.89
N ALA A 365 27.42 8.40 5.22
CA ALA A 365 28.32 9.17 6.07
C ALA A 365 27.56 10.22 6.89
N GLU A 366 27.92 10.36 8.17
CA GLU A 366 27.40 11.41 9.04
C GLU A 366 27.89 12.80 8.59
N GLY A 367 27.01 13.80 8.70
CA GLY A 367 27.34 15.20 8.42
C GLY A 367 27.15 15.61 6.95
N VAL A 368 26.83 14.69 6.05
CA VAL A 368 26.62 15.00 4.61
C VAL A 368 25.52 16.03 4.42
N PHE A 369 24.40 15.90 5.13
CA PHE A 369 23.32 16.87 5.06
C PHE A 369 23.78 18.28 5.48
N ALA A 370 24.53 18.38 6.58
CA ALA A 370 25.06 19.64 7.08
C ALA A 370 26.07 20.24 6.10
N ASP A 371 26.97 19.43 5.54
CA ASP A 371 27.97 19.85 4.55
C ASP A 371 27.30 20.34 3.25
N VAL A 372 26.24 19.67 2.80
CA VAL A 372 25.44 20.13 1.64
C VAL A 372 24.81 21.49 1.91
N LEU A 373 24.20 21.69 3.10
CA LEU A 373 23.63 22.99 3.46
C LEU A 373 24.69 24.08 3.58
N ASP A 374 25.86 23.76 4.15
CA ASP A 374 26.97 24.70 4.25
C ASP A 374 27.53 25.07 2.86
N GLY A 375 27.67 24.09 1.97
CA GLY A 375 28.08 24.30 0.58
C GLY A 375 27.12 25.24 -0.18
N ILE A 376 25.81 25.00 -0.08
CA ILE A 376 24.80 25.88 -0.70
C ILE A 376 24.88 27.31 -0.14
N LYS A 377 25.23 27.45 1.14
CA LYS A 377 25.30 28.75 1.82
C LYS A 377 26.58 29.53 1.56
N ASN A 378 27.73 28.85 1.52
CA ASN A 378 29.05 29.48 1.60
C ASN A 378 29.90 29.36 0.33
N ASP A 379 29.53 28.51 -0.64
CA ASP A 379 30.31 28.35 -1.87
C ASP A 379 30.38 29.70 -2.65
N PRO A 380 31.58 30.26 -2.88
CA PRO A 380 31.75 31.50 -3.64
C PRO A 380 31.20 31.44 -5.08
N THR A 381 31.14 30.24 -5.65
CA THR A 381 30.61 29.97 -6.99
C THR A 381 29.19 29.41 -6.99
N GLY A 382 28.67 29.06 -5.81
CA GLY A 382 27.33 28.52 -5.62
C GLY A 382 26.25 29.58 -5.36
N PRO A 383 25.02 29.15 -4.99
CA PRO A 383 23.87 30.03 -4.81
C PRO A 383 24.00 31.00 -3.63
N GLN A 384 24.86 30.70 -2.64
CA GLN A 384 25.06 31.49 -1.43
C GLN A 384 23.77 31.78 -0.67
N VAL A 385 22.93 30.77 -0.53
CA VAL A 385 21.61 30.87 0.10
C VAL A 385 21.61 30.09 1.39
N ASP A 386 21.14 30.69 2.49
CA ASP A 386 20.91 29.95 3.72
C ASP A 386 19.53 29.28 3.65
N LEU A 387 19.46 28.07 3.09
CA LEU A 387 18.17 27.39 2.87
C LEU A 387 17.32 27.28 4.13
N LEU A 388 17.95 27.09 5.30
CA LEU A 388 17.25 26.98 6.56
C LEU A 388 16.55 28.29 6.92
N ASN A 389 17.29 29.40 6.91
CA ASN A 389 16.76 30.69 7.35
C ASN A 389 15.97 31.43 6.27
N ASP A 390 16.36 31.26 5.01
CA ASP A 390 15.83 32.03 3.87
C ASP A 390 14.66 31.31 3.16
N LEU A 391 14.47 30.00 3.37
CA LEU A 391 13.39 29.21 2.76
C LEU A 391 12.59 28.37 3.77
N VAL A 392 13.25 27.44 4.47
CA VAL A 392 12.57 26.45 5.34
C VAL A 392 11.86 27.15 6.50
N ALA A 393 12.47 28.16 7.12
CA ALA A 393 11.87 28.96 8.19
C ALA A 393 10.58 29.70 7.77
N HIS A 394 10.25 29.72 6.47
CA HIS A 394 9.04 30.32 5.93
C HIS A 394 7.97 29.30 5.52
N PHE A 395 8.17 28.00 5.76
CA PHE A 395 7.13 27.00 5.53
C PHE A 395 5.99 27.14 6.54
N GLY A 396 4.75 27.09 6.04
CA GLY A 396 3.56 26.89 6.84
C GLY A 396 3.41 25.43 7.28
N GLU A 397 2.23 25.06 7.77
CA GLU A 397 1.94 23.66 8.11
C GLU A 397 1.15 22.94 7.02
N ARG A 398 0.59 23.65 6.03
CA ARG A 398 -0.23 23.02 4.99
C ARG A 398 0.56 22.66 3.74
N ALA A 399 0.49 21.39 3.35
CA ALA A 399 0.98 20.89 2.07
C ALA A 399 -0.18 20.40 1.20
N THR A 400 -0.02 20.46 -0.12
CA THR A 400 -1.01 19.99 -1.09
C THR A 400 -0.32 19.32 -2.28
N VAL A 401 -0.87 18.20 -2.73
CA VAL A 401 -0.44 17.46 -3.91
C VAL A 401 -1.58 17.45 -4.93
N LEU A 402 -1.27 17.86 -6.15
CA LEU A 402 -2.18 17.88 -7.29
C LEU A 402 -1.67 16.89 -8.34
N GLY A 403 -2.57 16.08 -8.86
CA GLY A 403 -2.29 15.15 -9.95
C GLY A 403 -3.30 15.29 -11.07
N ASP A 404 -2.81 15.29 -12.30
CA ASP A 404 -3.65 15.16 -13.49
C ASP A 404 -2.88 14.45 -14.63
N ALA A 405 -3.51 14.38 -15.81
CA ALA A 405 -2.93 13.73 -16.97
C ALA A 405 -3.12 14.55 -18.25
N LYS A 406 -2.11 14.55 -19.11
CA LYS A 406 -2.20 15.06 -20.48
C LYS A 406 -2.60 14.00 -21.49
N LEU A 407 -3.45 14.42 -22.43
CA LEU A 407 -3.84 13.64 -23.60
C LEU A 407 -3.10 14.12 -24.85
N PRO A 408 -2.81 13.21 -25.81
CA PRO A 408 -2.95 11.75 -25.73
C PRO A 408 -2.00 11.12 -24.69
N VAL A 409 -2.35 9.95 -24.14
CA VAL A 409 -1.56 9.30 -23.09
C VAL A 409 -0.24 8.77 -23.64
N THR A 410 0.85 9.12 -22.96
CA THR A 410 2.23 8.65 -23.14
C THR A 410 2.81 8.29 -21.76
N PRO A 411 3.98 7.62 -21.68
CA PRO A 411 4.62 7.35 -20.39
C PRO A 411 4.97 8.60 -19.54
N LYS A 412 4.97 9.79 -20.16
CA LYS A 412 5.24 11.10 -19.54
C LYS A 412 3.98 11.92 -19.25
N SER A 413 2.80 11.38 -19.50
CA SER A 413 1.56 12.17 -19.46
C SER A 413 1.08 12.55 -18.05
N GLU A 414 1.51 11.84 -17.01
CA GLU A 414 1.10 12.15 -15.64
C GLU A 414 1.85 13.38 -15.12
N ARG A 415 1.12 14.39 -14.68
CA ARG A 415 1.68 15.61 -14.10
C ARG A 415 1.38 15.63 -12.61
N LEU A 416 2.39 16.03 -11.84
CA LEU A 416 2.34 16.12 -10.39
C LEU A 416 2.79 17.52 -9.97
N MET A 417 2.14 18.07 -8.97
CA MET A 417 2.54 19.33 -8.35
C MET A 417 2.42 19.24 -6.84
N PHE A 418 3.47 19.66 -6.15
CA PHE A 418 3.49 19.92 -4.72
C PHE A 418 3.33 21.41 -4.49
N ALA A 419 2.49 21.78 -3.54
CA ALA A 419 2.31 23.14 -3.07
C ALA A 419 2.52 23.18 -1.55
N ILE A 420 3.53 23.93 -1.12
CA ILE A 420 3.86 24.14 0.29
C ILE A 420 3.41 25.54 0.67
N GLU A 421 2.54 25.66 1.66
CA GLU A 421 2.13 26.96 2.20
C GLU A 421 3.34 27.74 2.72
N LEU A 422 3.35 29.06 2.52
CA LEU A 422 4.41 29.94 2.96
C LEU A 422 3.88 31.03 3.90
N THR A 423 4.53 31.19 5.04
CA THR A 423 4.31 32.32 5.95
C THR A 423 4.91 33.62 5.41
N ASN A 424 5.93 33.52 4.53
CA ASN A 424 6.54 34.66 3.85
C ASN A 424 6.92 34.34 2.39
N ALA A 425 5.94 34.46 1.49
CA ALA A 425 6.13 34.21 0.06
C ALA A 425 7.19 35.11 -0.60
N GLN A 426 7.34 36.37 -0.19
CA GLN A 426 8.33 37.27 -0.79
C GLN A 426 9.77 36.90 -0.42
N ALA A 427 10.00 36.44 0.82
CA ALA A 427 11.30 35.93 1.20
C ALA A 427 11.64 34.66 0.41
N ALA A 428 10.74 33.67 0.40
CA ALA A 428 10.92 32.44 -0.36
C ALA A 428 11.18 32.70 -1.86
N GLN A 429 10.43 33.60 -2.50
CA GLN A 429 10.63 33.93 -3.92
C GLN A 429 12.03 34.51 -4.17
N ARG A 430 12.52 35.43 -3.32
CA ARG A 430 13.88 35.99 -3.44
C ARG A 430 14.95 34.91 -3.29
N THR A 431 14.73 33.98 -2.36
CA THR A 431 15.62 32.85 -2.08
C THR A 431 15.70 31.91 -3.27
N ILE A 432 14.56 31.50 -3.82
CA ILE A 432 14.49 30.67 -5.03
C ILE A 432 15.10 31.39 -6.23
N ASP A 433 14.78 32.67 -6.44
CA ASP A 433 15.35 33.46 -7.54
C ASP A 433 16.87 33.53 -7.46
N LYS A 434 17.42 33.73 -6.27
CA LYS A 434 18.88 33.74 -6.05
C LYS A 434 19.47 32.37 -6.37
N ALA A 435 18.91 31.31 -5.77
CA ALA A 435 19.41 29.95 -5.94
C ALA A 435 19.39 29.47 -7.40
N MET A 436 18.27 29.72 -8.10
CA MET A 436 18.09 29.27 -9.48
C MET A 436 18.86 30.14 -10.49
N SER A 437 19.15 31.41 -10.16
CA SER A 437 19.92 32.27 -11.07
C SER A 437 21.38 31.84 -11.26
N THR A 438 21.92 31.05 -10.33
CA THR A 438 23.28 30.50 -10.37
C THR A 438 23.31 29.06 -10.90
N ASP A 439 22.15 28.41 -11.04
CA ASP A 439 22.06 27.03 -11.52
C ASP A 439 22.16 27.00 -13.06
N PRO A 440 23.15 26.31 -13.65
CA PRO A 440 23.34 26.26 -15.10
C PRO A 440 22.19 25.56 -15.85
N ASN A 441 21.44 24.68 -15.18
CA ASN A 441 20.33 23.92 -15.76
C ASN A 441 18.98 24.64 -15.59
N ALA A 442 18.94 25.74 -14.82
CA ALA A 442 17.73 26.50 -14.57
C ALA A 442 17.48 27.58 -15.64
N LYS A 443 16.32 27.49 -16.29
CA LYS A 443 15.85 28.45 -17.30
C LYS A 443 14.75 29.32 -16.70
N LYS A 444 14.98 30.64 -16.65
CA LYS A 444 13.98 31.60 -16.18
C LYS A 444 12.89 31.82 -17.22
N ARG A 445 11.63 31.67 -16.81
CA ARG A 445 10.45 31.93 -17.62
C ARG A 445 9.51 32.91 -16.91
N MET A 446 8.91 33.81 -17.68
CA MET A 446 7.88 34.73 -17.17
C MET A 446 6.50 34.26 -17.60
N PHE A 447 5.54 34.29 -16.67
CA PHE A 447 4.11 34.16 -16.98
C PHE A 447 3.33 35.25 -16.23
N GLY A 448 2.84 36.25 -16.98
CA GLY A 448 2.29 37.46 -16.39
C GLY A 448 3.34 38.18 -15.53
N ASN A 449 3.06 38.35 -14.25
CA ASN A 449 3.99 38.92 -13.26
C ASN A 449 4.75 37.86 -12.44
N GLN A 450 4.52 36.56 -12.70
CA GLN A 450 5.15 35.48 -11.96
C GLN A 450 6.41 34.98 -12.65
N VAL A 451 7.42 34.68 -11.83
CA VAL A 451 8.67 34.03 -12.25
C VAL A 451 8.51 32.53 -12.08
N ILE A 452 8.79 31.77 -13.13
CA ILE A 452 8.86 30.32 -13.11
C ILE A 452 10.29 29.93 -13.47
N TRP A 453 10.92 29.10 -12.64
CA TRP A 453 12.20 28.49 -12.94
C TRP A 453 11.98 27.08 -13.44
N GLU A 454 12.45 26.78 -14.64
CA GLU A 454 12.36 25.47 -15.27
C GLU A 454 13.74 24.82 -15.25
N ILE A 455 13.89 23.71 -14.53
CA ILE A 455 15.12 22.92 -14.51
C ILE A 455 15.01 21.90 -15.64
N VAL A 456 15.91 22.02 -16.62
CA VAL A 456 15.99 21.12 -17.78
C VAL A 456 17.29 20.33 -17.66
N ASN A 457 17.19 19.04 -17.36
CA ASN A 457 18.37 18.17 -17.34
C ASN A 457 18.64 17.66 -18.76
N GLU A 458 19.59 18.28 -19.46
CA GLU A 458 19.95 17.91 -20.85
C GLU A 458 20.65 16.53 -20.94
N GLU A 459 21.18 16.00 -19.83
CA GLU A 459 21.87 14.69 -19.76
C GLU A 459 20.94 13.46 -19.79
N ALA A 460 19.61 13.64 -19.84
CA ALA A 460 18.68 12.53 -20.10
C ALA A 460 18.65 12.10 -21.58
N SER A 461 19.38 12.80 -22.47
CA SER A 461 19.56 12.44 -23.87
C SER A 461 21.00 11.97 -24.10
N GLU A 462 21.17 10.76 -24.62
CA GLU A 462 22.45 10.14 -24.95
C GLU A 462 23.46 11.15 -25.53
N VAL A 463 24.60 11.33 -24.87
CA VAL A 463 25.77 11.96 -25.48
C VAL A 463 26.94 10.96 -25.43
N PRO A 464 27.57 10.64 -26.58
CA PRO A 464 28.71 9.72 -26.63
C PRO A 464 29.92 10.32 -25.91
N ALA A 465 30.66 9.46 -25.22
CA ALA A 465 31.89 9.78 -24.51
C ALA A 465 32.84 10.69 -25.31
N LEU A 466 33.12 11.88 -24.77
CA LEU A 466 34.24 12.71 -25.18
C LEU A 466 35.40 12.48 -24.21
N GLN A 467 36.37 11.68 -24.68
CA GLN A 467 37.69 11.58 -24.06
C GLN A 467 38.38 12.93 -24.08
N ILE A 468 38.84 13.40 -22.92
CA ILE A 468 39.87 14.43 -22.82
C ILE A 468 41.09 13.80 -22.15
N ASP A 469 42.14 13.64 -22.96
CA ASP A 469 43.46 13.16 -22.61
C ASP A 469 44.24 14.26 -21.88
N GLY A 470 44.73 14.01 -20.66
CA GLY A 470 45.29 15.08 -19.82
C GLY A 470 45.89 14.69 -18.45
N GLY A 471 46.59 13.55 -18.39
CA GLY A 471 47.61 13.15 -17.39
C GLY A 471 47.63 13.75 -15.97
N PHE A 472 47.13 12.99 -14.99
CA PHE A 472 47.82 12.67 -13.73
C PHE A 472 47.44 11.24 -13.33
N GLY A 473 48.43 10.38 -13.10
CA GLY A 473 48.24 8.94 -12.97
C GLY A 473 47.96 8.45 -11.55
N GLY A 474 47.22 7.34 -11.49
CA GLY A 474 47.44 6.28 -10.49
C GLY A 474 46.52 6.26 -9.28
N PHE A 475 45.21 6.11 -9.47
CA PHE A 475 44.32 5.44 -8.50
C PHE A 475 43.44 4.45 -9.29
N GLY A 476 43.25 3.26 -8.72
CA GLY A 476 42.64 2.11 -9.40
C GLY A 476 41.19 2.34 -9.79
N ASP A 477 40.70 1.49 -10.71
CA ASP A 477 39.33 1.47 -11.22
C ASP A 477 38.31 1.53 -10.06
N GLU A 478 37.85 2.73 -9.74
CA GLU A 478 36.59 2.92 -9.02
C GLU A 478 35.47 2.53 -9.99
N PRO A 479 34.50 1.69 -9.57
CA PRO A 479 33.36 1.41 -10.41
C PRO A 479 32.63 2.73 -10.67
N GLU A 480 32.44 3.08 -11.96
CA GLU A 480 31.60 4.20 -12.38
C GLU A 480 30.26 4.13 -11.62
N GLU A 481 30.07 5.05 -10.69
CA GLU A 481 28.78 5.26 -10.05
C GLU A 481 27.86 5.91 -11.09
N ASP A 482 27.16 5.09 -11.86
CA ASP A 482 26.05 5.57 -12.70
C ASP A 482 25.03 6.26 -11.78
N GLU A 483 24.97 7.60 -11.87
CA GLU A 483 24.13 8.50 -11.08
C GLU A 483 22.64 8.05 -11.09
N GLU A 484 22.01 8.07 -9.93
CA GLU A 484 20.57 7.82 -9.84
C GLU A 484 19.81 8.91 -10.60
N LYS A 485 19.11 8.52 -11.68
CA LYS A 485 18.29 9.45 -12.47
C LYS A 485 17.33 10.23 -11.56
N PRO A 486 17.26 11.56 -11.66
CA PRO A 486 16.42 12.37 -10.79
C PRO A 486 14.95 11.94 -10.84
N VAL A 487 14.29 11.97 -9.67
CA VAL A 487 12.88 11.59 -9.51
C VAL A 487 11.97 12.41 -10.43
N LEU A 488 12.36 13.66 -10.72
CA LEU A 488 11.73 14.55 -11.70
C LEU A 488 12.78 15.01 -12.72
N PRO A 489 12.85 14.41 -13.93
CA PRO A 489 13.91 14.69 -14.90
C PRO A 489 13.84 16.11 -15.47
N ASN A 490 12.64 16.65 -15.62
CA ASN A 490 12.40 18.08 -15.76
C ASN A 490 11.50 18.49 -14.59
N SER A 491 11.76 19.65 -14.00
CA SER A 491 10.91 20.20 -12.95
C SER A 491 10.76 21.70 -13.11
N ALA A 492 9.70 22.25 -12.54
CA ALA A 492 9.47 23.67 -12.52
C ALA A 492 9.10 24.15 -11.12
N VAL A 493 9.59 25.32 -10.75
CA VAL A 493 9.41 25.92 -9.42
C VAL A 493 8.93 27.36 -9.57
N THR A 494 7.94 27.76 -8.76
CA THR A 494 7.48 29.15 -8.65
C THR A 494 6.93 29.43 -7.26
N VAL A 495 6.89 30.69 -6.82
CA VAL A 495 6.10 31.11 -5.66
C VAL A 495 4.86 31.85 -6.14
N ALA A 496 3.68 31.28 -5.86
CA ALA A 496 2.41 31.87 -6.24
C ALA A 496 1.31 31.49 -5.24
N HIS A 497 0.27 32.32 -5.15
CA HIS A 497 -0.87 32.09 -4.25
C HIS A 497 -0.49 31.86 -2.77
N GLY A 498 0.64 32.41 -2.32
CA GLY A 498 1.17 32.18 -0.97
C GLY A 498 1.81 30.80 -0.76
N HIS A 499 2.15 30.09 -1.84
CA HIS A 499 2.73 28.74 -1.79
C HIS A 499 3.99 28.65 -2.64
N LEU A 500 4.94 27.80 -2.22
CA LEU A 500 6.00 27.28 -3.06
C LEU A 500 5.43 26.13 -3.88
N LEU A 501 5.41 26.29 -5.21
CA LEU A 501 4.90 25.30 -6.15
C LEU A 501 6.07 24.60 -6.81
N ILE A 502 6.10 23.27 -6.74
CA ILE A 502 7.10 22.40 -7.38
C ILE A 502 6.35 21.41 -8.26
N SER A 503 6.59 21.43 -9.56
CA SER A 503 5.88 20.57 -10.51
C SER A 503 6.82 19.75 -11.37
N SER A 504 6.36 18.57 -11.79
CA SER A 504 7.04 17.78 -12.83
C SER A 504 6.97 18.43 -14.23
N HIS A 505 6.09 19.41 -14.43
CA HIS A 505 5.85 20.02 -15.74
C HIS A 505 5.62 21.53 -15.63
N VAL A 506 6.39 22.33 -16.37
CA VAL A 506 6.26 23.80 -16.39
C VAL A 506 4.86 24.26 -16.82
N ASP A 507 4.25 23.55 -17.76
CA ASP A 507 2.92 23.89 -18.25
C ASP A 507 1.82 23.63 -17.21
N PHE A 508 2.02 22.71 -16.26
CA PHE A 508 1.06 22.51 -15.18
C PHE A 508 1.02 23.71 -14.24
N ILE A 509 2.18 24.32 -13.97
CA ILE A 509 2.26 25.61 -13.27
C ILE A 509 1.55 26.70 -14.08
N VAL A 510 1.82 26.79 -15.38
CA VAL A 510 1.18 27.80 -16.24
C VAL A 510 -0.35 27.64 -16.25
N ASP A 511 -0.85 26.41 -16.32
CA ASP A 511 -2.28 26.11 -16.27
C ASP A 511 -2.89 26.54 -14.93
N LEU A 512 -2.21 26.27 -13.81
CA LEU A 512 -2.64 26.68 -12.47
C LEU A 512 -2.65 28.20 -12.27
N LEU A 513 -1.68 28.92 -12.85
CA LEU A 513 -1.55 30.37 -12.72
C LEU A 513 -2.58 31.14 -13.55
N LYS A 514 -3.26 30.50 -14.50
CA LYS A 514 -4.40 31.11 -15.19
C LYS A 514 -5.49 31.40 -14.16
N GLN A 515 -6.09 32.59 -14.22
CA GLN A 515 -7.12 32.98 -13.25
C GLN A 515 -8.28 31.98 -13.25
N VAL A 516 -8.48 31.32 -12.12
CA VAL A 516 -9.63 30.46 -11.85
C VAL A 516 -10.76 31.36 -11.33
N ALA A 517 -11.82 31.52 -12.10
CA ALA A 517 -13.03 32.16 -11.57
C ALA A 517 -13.64 31.25 -10.48
N ALA A 518 -14.29 31.82 -9.46
CA ALA A 518 -14.85 31.03 -8.37
C ALA A 518 -15.71 29.81 -8.82
N PRO A 519 -16.58 29.91 -9.85
CA PRO A 519 -17.33 28.75 -10.36
C PRO A 519 -16.45 27.60 -10.90
N ASP A 520 -15.23 27.92 -11.33
CA ASP A 520 -14.27 27.02 -11.97
C ASP A 520 -13.23 26.46 -10.98
N SER A 521 -13.44 26.66 -9.67
CA SER A 521 -12.60 26.09 -8.61
C SER A 521 -13.06 24.69 -8.18
N LEU A 522 -12.12 23.89 -7.66
CA LEU A 522 -12.42 22.54 -7.17
C LEU A 522 -13.46 22.53 -6.04
N GLY A 523 -13.42 23.50 -5.13
CA GLY A 523 -14.38 23.62 -4.03
C GLY A 523 -15.84 23.78 -4.48
N GLN A 524 -16.07 24.22 -5.72
CA GLN A 524 -17.41 24.36 -6.32
C GLN A 524 -17.79 23.19 -7.24
N ALA A 525 -16.91 22.20 -7.41
CA ALA A 525 -17.21 21.02 -8.21
C ALA A 525 -18.22 20.12 -7.48
N ALA A 526 -19.25 19.67 -8.19
CA ALA A 526 -20.36 18.93 -7.59
C ALA A 526 -19.93 17.56 -7.03
N ASP A 527 -18.99 16.90 -7.69
CA ASP A 527 -18.38 15.65 -7.28
C ASP A 527 -17.49 15.83 -6.03
N TYR A 528 -16.69 16.88 -5.98
CA TYR A 528 -15.91 17.25 -4.79
C TYR A 528 -16.82 17.48 -3.58
N GLN A 529 -17.90 18.25 -3.75
CA GLN A 529 -18.89 18.49 -2.69
C GLN A 529 -19.65 17.23 -2.30
N LEU A 530 -19.88 16.30 -3.23
CA LEU A 530 -20.49 15.00 -2.94
C LEU A 530 -19.57 14.14 -2.07
N VAL A 531 -18.30 14.01 -2.44
CA VAL A 531 -17.29 13.27 -1.67
C VAL A 531 -17.11 13.88 -0.28
N ASN A 532 -16.94 15.21 -0.18
CA ASN A 532 -16.77 15.86 1.12
C ASN A 532 -17.95 15.60 2.05
N ARG A 533 -19.19 15.71 1.56
CA ARG A 533 -20.38 15.39 2.36
C ARG A 533 -20.42 13.92 2.80
N ALA A 534 -19.93 12.99 1.97
CA ALA A 534 -19.82 11.59 2.37
C ALA A 534 -18.77 11.42 3.49
N LEU A 535 -17.60 12.06 3.37
CA LEU A 535 -16.56 12.02 4.40
C LEU A 535 -16.98 12.70 5.72
N GLU A 536 -17.70 13.82 5.65
CA GLU A 536 -18.27 14.50 6.83
C GLU A 536 -19.24 13.57 7.59
N LYS A 537 -20.08 12.81 6.87
CA LYS A 537 -20.96 11.80 7.50
C LYS A 537 -20.19 10.66 8.17
N LEU A 538 -18.98 10.37 7.72
CA LEU A 538 -18.10 9.37 8.34
C LEU A 538 -17.34 9.91 9.55
N GLY A 539 -17.43 11.21 9.83
CA GLY A 539 -16.82 11.85 10.99
C GLY A 539 -15.63 12.75 10.67
N ALA A 540 -15.45 13.16 9.41
CA ALA A 540 -14.43 14.13 9.06
C ALA A 540 -14.83 15.55 9.52
N ASP A 541 -13.94 16.22 10.23
CA ASP A 541 -14.16 17.53 10.85
C ASP A 541 -12.80 18.17 11.17
N VAL A 542 -12.08 17.57 12.11
CA VAL A 542 -10.69 17.93 12.43
C VAL A 542 -9.80 16.79 11.97
N GLU A 543 -8.98 17.04 10.94
CA GLU A 543 -8.20 16.01 10.27
C GLU A 543 -6.78 16.48 9.95
N SER A 544 -5.89 15.52 9.74
CA SER A 544 -4.52 15.75 9.29
C SER A 544 -4.39 15.60 7.78
N PHE A 545 -5.26 14.84 7.12
CA PHE A 545 -5.29 14.73 5.65
C PHE A 545 -6.74 14.74 5.13
N ARG A 546 -6.90 15.30 3.93
CA ARG A 546 -8.10 15.21 3.11
C ARG A 546 -7.70 14.87 1.68
N THR A 547 -8.37 13.90 1.07
CA THR A 547 -8.15 13.53 -0.32
C THR A 547 -9.45 13.55 -1.12
N PHE A 548 -9.30 13.85 -2.40
CA PHE A 548 -10.32 13.72 -3.43
C PHE A 548 -9.66 13.19 -4.69
N SER A 549 -10.32 12.25 -5.37
CA SER A 549 -9.87 11.72 -6.64
C SER A 549 -11.06 11.50 -7.57
N ARG A 550 -10.91 11.93 -8.81
CA ARG A 550 -11.74 11.47 -9.92
C ARG A 550 -11.06 10.22 -10.46
N THR A 551 -11.54 9.05 -10.04
CA THR A 551 -10.86 7.79 -10.38
C THR A 551 -10.84 7.53 -11.89
N ASP A 552 -11.79 8.12 -12.63
CA ASP A 552 -11.87 8.11 -14.09
C ASP A 552 -10.87 9.04 -14.81
N GLU A 553 -10.20 9.93 -14.09
CA GLU A 553 -9.09 10.72 -14.65
C GLU A 553 -7.76 10.25 -14.03
N ALA A 554 -7.74 9.94 -12.73
CA ALA A 554 -6.55 9.48 -12.01
C ALA A 554 -6.01 8.14 -12.53
N TYR A 555 -6.87 7.19 -12.89
CA TYR A 555 -6.43 5.87 -13.40
C TYR A 555 -6.26 5.82 -14.91
N ARG A 556 -6.55 6.89 -15.64
CA ARG A 556 -6.53 6.90 -17.10
C ARG A 556 -5.15 6.58 -17.68
N VAL A 557 -4.10 7.20 -17.13
CA VAL A 557 -2.72 6.98 -17.60
C VAL A 557 -2.32 5.53 -17.37
N THR A 558 -2.56 5.01 -16.16
CA THR A 558 -2.27 3.62 -15.82
C THR A 558 -3.03 2.64 -16.72
N TYR A 559 -4.33 2.88 -16.95
CA TYR A 559 -5.15 2.02 -17.80
C TYR A 559 -4.64 1.98 -19.24
N GLU A 560 -4.39 3.15 -19.84
CA GLU A 560 -3.94 3.25 -21.24
C GLU A 560 -2.53 2.67 -21.41
N LEU A 561 -1.62 2.90 -20.47
CA LEU A 561 -0.28 2.29 -20.51
C LEU A 561 -0.33 0.77 -20.31
N LEU A 562 -1.19 0.26 -19.43
CA LEU A 562 -1.37 -1.18 -19.23
C LEU A 562 -1.89 -1.83 -20.51
N LYS A 563 -2.91 -1.22 -21.12
CA LYS A 563 -3.47 -1.66 -22.40
C LYS A 563 -2.45 -1.65 -23.53
N GLN A 564 -1.56 -0.66 -23.56
CA GLN A 564 -0.47 -0.57 -24.54
C GLN A 564 0.70 -1.52 -24.25
N ASN A 565 0.70 -2.24 -23.13
CA ASN A 565 1.83 -3.02 -22.62
C ASN A 565 3.09 -2.17 -22.34
N ARG A 566 2.90 -0.90 -21.97
CA ARG A 566 3.95 0.09 -21.73
C ARG A 566 4.00 0.57 -20.29
N MET A 567 3.33 -0.10 -19.34
CA MET A 567 3.46 0.25 -17.91
C MET A 567 4.90 0.24 -17.40
N PRO A 568 5.77 -0.69 -17.83
CA PRO A 568 7.19 -0.64 -17.44
C PRO A 568 7.91 0.64 -17.86
N GLU A 569 7.44 1.35 -18.90
CA GLU A 569 8.01 2.62 -19.35
C GLU A 569 7.49 3.83 -18.57
N SER A 570 6.47 3.64 -17.72
CA SER A 570 5.80 4.75 -17.02
C SER A 570 6.78 5.55 -16.16
N GLU A 571 6.86 6.86 -16.41
CA GLU A 571 7.67 7.79 -15.64
C GLU A 571 6.92 8.39 -14.43
N SER A 572 5.67 7.94 -14.22
CA SER A 572 4.89 8.30 -13.03
C SER A 572 5.57 7.82 -11.74
N MET A 573 5.25 8.45 -10.61
CA MET A 573 5.72 7.99 -9.29
C MET A 573 5.27 6.56 -9.01
N PHE A 574 4.01 6.23 -9.36
CA PHE A 574 3.48 4.87 -9.23
C PHE A 574 4.20 3.87 -10.13
N GLY A 575 4.43 4.21 -11.40
CA GLY A 575 5.17 3.40 -12.38
C GLY A 575 6.59 3.13 -11.93
N LYS A 576 7.32 4.16 -11.50
CA LYS A 576 8.68 4.05 -10.94
C LYS A 576 8.72 3.17 -9.68
N MET A 577 7.78 3.35 -8.76
CA MET A 577 7.66 2.51 -7.56
C MET A 577 7.39 1.05 -7.92
N LEU A 578 6.41 0.79 -8.80
CA LEU A 578 6.07 -0.54 -9.27
C LEU A 578 7.27 -1.24 -9.94
N ASN A 579 8.02 -0.49 -10.77
CA ASN A 579 9.23 -0.97 -11.41
C ASN A 579 10.33 -1.27 -10.40
N ARG A 580 10.51 -0.44 -9.38
CA ARG A 580 11.47 -0.70 -8.30
C ARG A 580 11.11 -1.93 -7.50
N MET A 581 9.82 -2.17 -7.25
CA MET A 581 9.34 -3.34 -6.51
C MET A 581 9.49 -4.64 -7.32
N LEU A 582 9.01 -4.65 -8.56
CA LEU A 582 8.90 -5.85 -9.41
C LEU A 582 10.07 -6.09 -10.37
N GLY A 583 10.96 -5.11 -10.55
CA GLY A 583 12.09 -5.22 -11.47
C GLY A 583 13.18 -6.18 -11.01
N THR A 584 14.00 -6.64 -11.96
CA THR A 584 15.12 -7.57 -11.75
C THR A 584 16.27 -6.97 -10.91
N GLY A 585 16.26 -5.66 -10.69
CA GLY A 585 17.34 -4.93 -10.03
C GLY A 585 18.57 -4.71 -10.92
N GLU A 586 18.51 -5.09 -12.20
CA GLU A 586 19.53 -4.78 -13.19
C GLU A 586 19.34 -3.35 -13.70
N LYS A 587 20.37 -2.50 -13.48
CA LYS A 587 20.37 -1.10 -13.93
C LYS A 587 20.18 -1.04 -15.45
N GLY A 588 19.27 -0.17 -15.92
CA GLY A 588 19.02 0.07 -17.35
C GLY A 588 18.09 -0.94 -18.06
N VAL A 589 17.65 -2.02 -17.40
CA VAL A 589 16.76 -3.02 -18.01
C VAL A 589 15.31 -2.71 -17.65
N THR A 590 14.48 -2.40 -18.65
CA THR A 590 13.03 -2.27 -18.47
C THR A 590 12.44 -3.65 -18.23
N ARG A 591 11.71 -3.82 -17.12
CA ARG A 591 11.05 -5.10 -16.81
C ARG A 591 10.00 -5.43 -17.87
N GLU A 592 9.71 -6.71 -18.05
CA GLU A 592 8.52 -7.11 -18.81
C GLU A 592 7.25 -6.75 -18.03
N GLN A 593 6.18 -6.45 -18.77
CA GLN A 593 4.87 -6.24 -18.16
C GLN A 593 4.32 -7.59 -17.71
N GLU A 594 3.99 -7.71 -16.43
CA GLU A 594 3.51 -8.98 -15.88
C GLU A 594 2.12 -9.37 -16.40
N ILE A 595 1.24 -8.41 -16.68
CA ILE A 595 -0.11 -8.69 -17.19
C ILE A 595 -0.21 -8.11 -18.60
N ASP A 596 -0.50 -8.91 -19.62
CA ASP A 596 -0.80 -8.43 -20.96
C ASP A 596 -2.16 -7.71 -20.96
N GLY A 597 -2.15 -6.41 -21.23
CA GLY A 597 -3.34 -5.56 -21.28
C GLY A 597 -3.92 -5.38 -22.69
N SER A 598 -3.35 -6.01 -23.72
CA SER A 598 -3.72 -5.74 -25.13
C SER A 598 -5.19 -5.97 -25.46
N LYS A 599 -5.89 -6.81 -24.68
CA LYS A 599 -7.32 -7.11 -24.83
C LYS A 599 -8.24 -6.20 -24.01
N MET A 600 -7.69 -5.25 -23.24
CA MET A 600 -8.49 -4.29 -22.48
C MET A 600 -9.30 -3.39 -23.44
N PRO A 601 -10.56 -3.07 -23.10
CA PRO A 601 -11.41 -2.26 -23.97
C PRO A 601 -10.95 -0.79 -24.10
N GLY A 602 -11.67 0.00 -24.89
CA GLY A 602 -11.45 1.45 -24.96
C GLY A 602 -11.76 2.10 -23.61
N TYR A 603 -10.96 3.10 -23.19
CA TYR A 603 -11.13 3.72 -21.88
C TYR A 603 -12.51 4.36 -21.68
N ASP A 604 -13.10 4.92 -22.74
CA ASP A 604 -14.45 5.50 -22.69
C ASP A 604 -15.53 4.48 -22.28
N ALA A 605 -15.32 3.18 -22.57
CA ALA A 605 -16.22 2.13 -22.13
C ALA A 605 -16.08 1.82 -20.63
N VAL A 606 -14.92 2.10 -20.04
CA VAL A 606 -14.57 1.80 -18.65
C VAL A 606 -14.82 2.98 -17.72
N ARG A 607 -14.50 4.20 -18.15
CA ARG A 607 -14.54 5.41 -17.31
C ARG A 607 -15.89 5.67 -16.62
N ARG A 608 -16.99 5.21 -17.22
CA ARG A 608 -18.36 5.35 -16.67
C ARG A 608 -18.64 4.54 -15.41
N TYR A 609 -17.77 3.57 -15.10
CA TYR A 609 -17.85 2.74 -13.88
C TYR A 609 -16.90 3.22 -12.78
N LEU A 610 -16.22 4.34 -13.01
CA LEU A 610 -15.22 4.91 -12.12
C LEU A 610 -15.80 6.17 -11.48
N GLY A 611 -16.28 6.02 -10.25
CA GLY A 611 -16.85 7.11 -9.46
C GLY A 611 -15.80 7.99 -8.76
N PRO A 612 -16.20 9.15 -8.21
CA PRO A 612 -15.31 9.95 -7.40
C PRO A 612 -15.03 9.26 -6.06
N ALA A 613 -13.82 9.44 -5.55
CA ALA A 613 -13.36 8.84 -4.30
C ALA A 613 -12.71 9.89 -3.41
N GLY A 614 -12.60 9.58 -2.12
CA GLY A 614 -11.86 10.39 -1.18
C GLY A 614 -11.67 9.69 0.15
N MET A 615 -10.74 10.19 0.94
CA MET A 615 -10.54 9.75 2.32
C MET A 615 -10.14 10.94 3.20
N TYR A 616 -10.30 10.78 4.50
CA TYR A 616 -9.68 11.65 5.48
C TYR A 616 -8.83 10.82 6.44
N VAL A 617 -7.87 11.50 7.08
CA VAL A 617 -7.01 10.89 8.10
C VAL A 617 -7.10 11.71 9.37
N HIS A 618 -7.33 11.05 10.50
CA HIS A 618 -7.26 11.66 11.82
C HIS A 618 -6.05 11.11 12.58
N SER A 619 -5.16 12.00 13.00
CA SER A 619 -3.99 11.65 13.80
C SER A 619 -4.36 11.46 15.26
N TYR A 620 -4.04 10.29 15.81
CA TYR A 620 -4.13 10.01 17.25
C TYR A 620 -2.73 9.93 17.86
N GLU A 621 -2.62 9.84 19.18
CA GLU A 621 -1.33 9.68 19.86
C GLU A 621 -0.64 8.36 19.48
N ASP A 622 -1.43 7.31 19.24
CA ASP A 622 -0.97 5.95 19.01
C ASP A 622 -1.03 5.51 17.54
N GLY A 623 -1.46 6.38 16.64
CA GLY A 623 -1.57 6.03 15.23
C GLY A 623 -2.31 7.04 14.37
N TRP A 624 -2.81 6.57 13.24
CA TRP A 624 -3.64 7.33 12.31
C TRP A 624 -4.86 6.53 11.90
N TYR A 625 -6.04 7.11 12.07
CA TYR A 625 -7.28 6.56 11.58
C TYR A 625 -7.58 7.08 10.19
N ILE A 626 -8.02 6.20 9.31
CA ILE A 626 -8.32 6.47 7.91
C ILE A 626 -9.74 5.98 7.63
N ALA A 627 -10.57 6.84 7.07
CA ALA A 627 -11.83 6.43 6.49
C ALA A 627 -11.95 6.98 5.08
N GLY A 628 -12.32 6.12 4.13
CA GLY A 628 -12.40 6.46 2.73
C GLY A 628 -13.53 5.77 2.01
N VAL A 629 -13.94 6.40 0.92
CA VAL A 629 -15.11 6.02 0.12
C VAL A 629 -14.80 6.06 -1.37
N LEU A 630 -15.46 5.16 -2.09
CA LEU A 630 -15.77 5.28 -3.52
C LEU A 630 -17.29 5.44 -3.64
N LEU A 631 -17.75 6.40 -4.44
CA LEU A 631 -19.17 6.75 -4.59
C LEU A 631 -19.78 6.36 -5.93
#